data_AF-A0A5E4U640-F1
#
_entry.id   AF-A0A5E4U640-F1
#
_cell.length_a   1.000
_cell.length_b   1.000
_cell.length_c   1.000
_cell.angle_alpha   90.00
_cell.angle_beta   90.00
_cell.angle_gamma   90.00
#
_symmetry.space_group_name_H-M   'P 1'
#
loop_
_entity.id
_entity.type
_entity.pdbx_description
1 polymer ?
#
loop_
_entity_poly.entity_id
_entity_poly.type
_entity_poly.pdbx_seq_one_letter_code
_entity_poly.pdbx_strand_id
1 'polypeptide(L)'
;MAKSTTTVPPVRPDMPDPANAGVATAAKGEGKAAPSRRRSVASRAGKTARHVTPAPVAQQCLLNAAVELFHAEGVRAVGVDAVVKRAGVNKMCLYRQFASKDELILAYLDHMQTMSLARIDESIAKRAGEPRAQMLQIFVDLSERASKPGYRGCPFVNVAAEFPDPAHAARKLVVNYKAEVVQRFTALATAAGLQKPAPLVDALSLILEGAYAASQTFGVGSPPLRILPAVARRIIEAGMAGELDAA
;
A
#
# COMPACT_ATOMS: atom_id res chain seq x y z
N MET A 1 22.65 30.86 -22.29
CA MET A 1 21.72 29.72 -22.22
C MET A 1 21.80 29.12 -20.83
N ALA A 2 20.87 29.49 -19.95
CA ALA A 2 20.84 29.04 -18.56
C ALA A 2 20.09 27.70 -18.48
N LYS A 3 20.73 26.66 -17.94
CA LYS A 3 20.10 25.36 -17.66
C LYS A 3 19.51 25.43 -16.24
N SER A 4 18.18 25.38 -16.17
CA SER A 4 17.43 25.32 -14.92
C SER A 4 17.43 23.88 -14.41
N THR A 5 18.16 23.63 -13.33
CA THR A 5 18.15 22.37 -12.58
C THR A 5 17.05 22.45 -11.53
N THR A 6 15.94 21.75 -11.76
CA THR A 6 14.89 21.57 -10.76
C THR A 6 15.28 20.42 -9.82
N THR A 7 15.70 20.79 -8.62
CA THR A 7 15.95 19.91 -7.48
C THR A 7 14.62 19.40 -6.91
N VAL A 8 14.42 18.08 -6.91
CA VAL A 8 13.31 17.41 -6.22
C VAL A 8 13.69 17.27 -4.73
N PRO A 9 12.86 17.73 -3.78
CA PRO A 9 13.15 17.57 -2.36
C PRO A 9 12.93 16.11 -1.88
N PRO A 10 13.65 15.65 -0.86
CA PRO A 10 13.53 14.27 -0.37
C PRO A 10 12.19 14.01 0.31
N VAL A 11 11.58 12.87 -0.04
CA VAL A 11 10.42 12.29 0.65
C VAL A 11 10.86 11.89 2.06
N ARG A 12 10.20 12.43 3.09
CA ARG A 12 10.41 12.01 4.48
C ARG A 12 9.89 10.58 4.66
N PRO A 13 10.69 9.63 5.17
CA PRO A 13 10.16 8.36 5.62
C PRO A 13 9.50 8.55 7.01
N ASP A 14 8.66 7.60 7.38
CA ASP A 14 7.89 7.49 8.64
C ASP A 14 6.44 8.01 8.61
N MET A 15 5.62 7.30 7.85
CA MET A 15 4.24 7.02 8.25
C MET A 15 4.19 5.57 8.75
N PRO A 16 3.63 5.29 9.93
CA PRO A 16 3.52 3.93 10.43
C PRO A 16 2.66 3.08 9.50
N ASP A 17 3.02 1.80 9.40
CA ASP A 17 2.26 0.78 8.69
C ASP A 17 0.78 0.81 9.18
N PRO A 18 -0.22 0.99 8.29
CA PRO A 18 -1.64 1.03 8.68
C PRO A 18 -2.11 -0.25 9.36
N ALA A 19 -1.30 -1.32 9.36
CA ALA A 19 -1.54 -2.56 10.08
C ALA A 19 -1.52 -2.43 11.63
N ASN A 20 -1.20 -1.27 12.23
CA ASN A 20 -0.99 -1.14 13.68
C ASN A 20 -1.80 -0.05 14.42
N ALA A 21 -2.96 0.39 13.91
CA ALA A 21 -3.85 1.29 14.65
C ALA A 21 -4.76 0.52 15.63
N GLY A 22 -4.19 0.07 16.74
CA GLY A 22 -4.89 -0.64 17.82
C GLY A 22 -5.67 0.29 18.76
N VAL A 23 -6.91 -0.10 19.03
CA VAL A 23 -7.92 0.50 19.92
C VAL A 23 -7.45 0.54 21.39
N ALA A 24 -7.65 1.68 22.08
CA ALA A 24 -7.54 1.77 23.53
C ALA A 24 -8.61 2.72 24.13
N THR A 25 -9.06 2.32 25.30
CA THR A 25 -10.37 2.54 25.93
C THR A 25 -10.46 3.77 26.84
N ALA A 26 -11.65 4.35 26.93
CA ALA A 26 -12.00 5.45 27.83
C ALA A 26 -12.23 4.98 29.28
N ALA A 27 -11.71 5.74 30.25
CA ALA A 27 -12.04 5.62 31.67
C ALA A 27 -12.60 6.96 32.20
N LYS A 28 -13.72 6.86 32.94
CA LYS A 28 -14.45 7.94 33.61
C LYS A 28 -13.72 8.44 34.87
N GLY A 29 -13.91 9.71 35.19
CA GLY A 29 -13.73 10.28 36.54
C GLY A 29 -14.64 11.50 36.73
N GLU A 30 -15.54 11.42 37.70
CA GLU A 30 -16.54 12.44 38.06
C GLU A 30 -15.97 13.48 39.04
N GLY A 31 -16.47 14.72 38.98
CA GLY A 31 -16.18 15.78 39.97
C GLY A 31 -17.11 16.98 39.81
N LYS A 32 -18.00 17.16 40.79
CA LYS A 32 -19.17 18.06 40.79
C LYS A 32 -18.88 19.32 41.63
N ALA A 33 -19.17 20.53 41.12
CA ALA A 33 -19.54 21.71 41.95
C ALA A 33 -20.11 22.86 41.08
N ALA A 34 -21.13 23.54 41.59
CA ALA A 34 -21.83 24.71 41.03
C ALA A 34 -22.16 25.69 42.18
N PRO A 35 -22.75 26.87 41.98
CA PRO A 35 -22.67 27.82 40.85
C PRO A 35 -22.30 29.26 41.34
N SER A 36 -21.94 30.17 40.42
CA SER A 36 -22.08 31.61 40.71
C SER A 36 -22.65 32.35 39.51
N ARG A 37 -23.72 33.11 39.76
CA ARG A 37 -24.49 33.90 38.80
C ARG A 37 -23.68 35.11 38.34
N ARG A 38 -23.46 35.27 37.03
CA ARG A 38 -23.25 36.59 36.42
C ARG A 38 -24.03 36.71 35.11
N ARG A 39 -24.53 37.93 34.94
CA ARG A 39 -25.58 38.41 34.02
C ARG A 39 -25.34 38.06 32.54
N SER A 40 -26.45 37.74 31.87
CA SER A 40 -26.56 37.56 30.43
C SER A 40 -26.27 38.85 29.67
N VAL A 41 -25.36 38.78 28.70
CA VAL A 41 -25.35 39.69 27.55
C VAL A 41 -25.46 38.80 26.33
N ALA A 42 -26.56 38.94 25.58
CA ALA A 42 -26.81 38.19 24.37
C ALA A 42 -25.71 38.46 23.35
N SER A 43 -24.81 37.49 23.17
CA SER A 43 -23.84 37.46 22.08
C SER A 43 -24.59 37.10 20.80
N ARG A 44 -24.62 38.03 19.84
CA ARG A 44 -25.00 37.72 18.45
C ARG A 44 -24.08 36.59 17.98
N ALA A 45 -24.63 35.40 17.80
CA ALA A 45 -23.95 34.27 17.21
C ALA A 45 -23.46 34.67 15.81
N GLY A 46 -22.18 35.04 15.72
CA GLY A 46 -21.49 35.16 14.45
C GLY A 46 -21.57 33.80 13.78
N LYS A 47 -22.11 33.74 12.56
CA LYS A 47 -22.00 32.56 11.70
C LYS A 47 -20.52 32.17 11.71
N THR A 48 -20.19 31.02 12.32
CA THR A 48 -18.85 30.45 12.22
C THR A 48 -18.50 30.42 10.73
N ALA A 49 -17.46 31.16 10.35
CA ALA A 49 -16.97 31.15 8.99
C ALA A 49 -16.79 29.69 8.60
N ARG A 50 -17.43 29.24 7.50
CA ARG A 50 -17.27 27.88 7.01
C ARG A 50 -15.76 27.66 6.86
N HIS A 51 -15.20 26.77 7.67
CA HIS A 51 -13.80 26.42 7.56
C HIS A 51 -13.61 25.70 6.23
N VAL A 52 -13.13 26.43 5.23
CA VAL A 52 -12.83 25.88 3.91
C VAL A 52 -11.49 25.20 4.01
N THR A 53 -11.48 23.88 4.11
CA THR A 53 -10.23 23.11 4.00
C THR A 53 -9.62 23.38 2.62
N PRO A 54 -8.34 23.81 2.55
CA PRO A 54 -7.65 24.03 1.28
C PRO A 54 -7.72 22.77 0.40
N ALA A 55 -7.89 22.95 -0.92
CA ALA A 55 -8.10 21.83 -1.83
C ALA A 55 -7.02 20.74 -1.75
N PRO A 56 -5.70 21.05 -1.72
CA PRO A 56 -4.66 20.03 -1.61
C PRO A 56 -4.73 19.24 -0.29
N VAL A 57 -5.07 19.93 0.82
CA VAL A 57 -5.23 19.28 2.13
C VAL A 57 -6.42 18.33 2.11
N ALA A 58 -7.55 18.76 1.53
CA ALA A 58 -8.73 17.90 1.40
C ALA A 58 -8.47 16.68 0.51
N GLN A 59 -7.75 16.84 -0.60
CA GLN A 59 -7.36 15.74 -1.49
C GLN A 59 -6.51 14.71 -0.74
N GLN A 60 -5.51 15.17 0.02
CA GLN A 60 -4.66 14.28 0.80
C GLN A 60 -5.43 13.57 1.92
N CYS A 61 -6.32 14.26 2.65
CA CYS A 61 -7.17 13.64 3.68
C CYS A 61 -8.06 12.54 3.08
N LEU A 62 -8.63 12.78 1.90
CA LEU A 62 -9.43 11.80 1.18
C LEU A 62 -8.62 10.59 0.71
N LEU A 63 -7.42 10.83 0.16
CA LEU A 63 -6.53 9.75 -0.26
C LEU A 63 -6.08 8.90 0.94
N ASN A 64 -5.71 9.53 2.06
CA ASN A 64 -5.32 8.81 3.28
C ASN A 64 -6.47 7.94 3.83
N ALA A 65 -7.69 8.51 3.87
CA ALA A 65 -8.88 7.77 4.28
C ALA A 65 -9.18 6.59 3.32
N ALA A 66 -9.01 6.80 2.02
CA ALA A 66 -9.18 5.76 1.02
C ALA A 66 -8.12 4.65 1.18
N VAL A 67 -6.84 5.00 1.38
CA VAL A 67 -5.76 4.03 1.64
C VAL A 67 -6.09 3.14 2.82
N GLU A 68 -6.52 3.73 3.93
CA GLU A 68 -6.87 2.98 5.13
C GLU A 68 -8.06 2.04 4.89
N LEU A 69 -9.18 2.60 4.40
CA LEU A 69 -10.43 1.86 4.27
C LEU A 69 -10.40 0.84 3.13
N PHE A 70 -9.92 1.21 1.94
CA PHE A 70 -9.88 0.30 0.80
C PHE A 70 -8.91 -0.87 1.04
N HIS A 71 -7.78 -0.60 1.70
CA HIS A 71 -6.83 -1.66 2.04
C HIS A 71 -7.34 -2.58 3.15
N ALA A 72 -8.13 -2.11 4.11
CA ALA A 72 -8.67 -2.95 5.16
C ALA A 72 -9.94 -3.71 4.74
N GLU A 73 -10.87 -3.03 4.08
CA GLU A 73 -12.25 -3.48 3.91
C GLU A 73 -12.63 -3.80 2.45
N GLY A 74 -11.80 -3.41 1.48
CA GLY A 74 -12.04 -3.63 0.06
C GLY A 74 -12.68 -2.43 -0.64
N VAL A 75 -12.38 -2.29 -1.93
CA VAL A 75 -12.71 -1.10 -2.72
C VAL A 75 -14.19 -1.04 -3.08
N ARG A 76 -14.86 -2.17 -3.32
CA ARG A 76 -16.30 -2.23 -3.61
C ARG A 76 -17.14 -2.04 -2.36
N ALA A 77 -16.77 -2.68 -1.26
CA ALA A 77 -17.52 -2.63 0.00
C ALA A 77 -17.55 -1.22 0.62
N VAL A 78 -16.43 -0.47 0.53
CA VAL A 78 -16.34 0.87 1.10
C VAL A 78 -17.08 1.90 0.25
N GLY A 79 -18.12 2.51 0.80
CA GLY A 79 -18.86 3.59 0.16
C GLY A 79 -18.15 4.96 0.25
N VAL A 80 -18.51 5.88 -0.66
CA VAL A 80 -18.07 7.29 -0.64
C VAL A 80 -18.34 7.95 0.72
N ASP A 81 -19.48 7.64 1.33
CA ASP A 81 -19.90 8.24 2.60
C ASP A 81 -18.97 7.82 3.76
N ALA A 82 -18.45 6.59 3.74
CA ALA A 82 -17.47 6.11 4.72
C ALA A 82 -16.13 6.85 4.57
N VAL A 83 -15.66 7.05 3.33
CA VAL A 83 -14.42 7.79 3.04
C VAL A 83 -14.52 9.22 3.53
N VAL A 84 -15.57 9.97 3.19
CA VAL A 84 -15.66 11.38 3.58
C VAL A 84 -15.83 11.56 5.08
N LYS A 85 -16.55 10.63 5.74
CA LYS A 85 -16.64 10.58 7.20
C LYS A 85 -15.26 10.37 7.84
N ARG A 86 -14.46 9.44 7.32
CA ARG A 86 -13.10 9.18 7.81
C ARG A 86 -12.16 10.35 7.54
N ALA A 87 -12.25 10.96 6.37
CA ALA A 87 -11.44 12.11 5.97
C ALA A 87 -11.83 13.42 6.67
N GLY A 88 -12.96 13.46 7.40
CA GLY A 88 -13.44 14.68 8.06
C GLY A 88 -13.90 15.76 7.08
N VAL A 89 -14.29 15.37 5.86
CA VAL A 89 -14.79 16.29 4.82
C VAL A 89 -16.22 15.92 4.42
N ASN A 90 -16.87 16.75 3.61
CA ASN A 90 -18.18 16.44 3.07
C ASN A 90 -18.10 15.83 1.66
N LYS A 91 -19.20 15.21 1.21
CA LYS A 91 -19.32 14.56 -0.10
C LYS A 91 -19.06 15.50 -1.29
N MET A 92 -19.49 16.75 -1.18
CA MET A 92 -19.21 17.77 -2.19
C MET A 92 -17.70 18.03 -2.34
N CYS A 93 -16.96 18.02 -1.24
CA CYS A 93 -15.52 18.16 -1.25
C CYS A 93 -14.83 16.99 -1.96
N LEU A 94 -15.30 15.75 -1.75
CA LEU A 94 -14.79 14.58 -2.47
C LEU A 94 -14.97 14.76 -3.97
N TYR A 95 -16.17 15.07 -4.44
CA TYR A 95 -16.43 15.19 -5.88
C TYR A 95 -15.73 16.39 -6.53
N ARG A 96 -15.30 17.39 -5.74
CA ARG A 96 -14.43 18.47 -6.22
C ARG A 96 -12.97 18.01 -6.40
N GLN A 97 -12.52 16.98 -5.68
CA GLN A 97 -11.14 16.46 -5.76
C GLN A 97 -11.01 15.24 -6.66
N PHE A 98 -12.07 14.43 -6.77
CA PHE A 98 -12.12 13.22 -7.60
C PHE A 98 -13.48 13.18 -8.29
N ALA A 99 -13.51 13.13 -9.63
CA ALA A 99 -14.75 13.19 -10.41
C ALA A 99 -15.66 11.98 -10.14
N SER A 100 -15.10 10.87 -9.65
CA SER A 100 -15.84 9.67 -9.30
C SER A 100 -15.16 8.89 -8.17
N LYS A 101 -15.85 7.86 -7.64
CA LYS A 101 -15.22 6.88 -6.76
C LYS A 101 -14.12 6.12 -7.49
N ASP A 102 -14.28 5.84 -8.78
CA ASP A 102 -13.28 5.14 -9.57
C ASP A 102 -11.99 5.96 -9.69
N GLU A 103 -12.08 7.28 -9.88
CA GLU A 103 -10.89 8.14 -9.83
C GLU A 103 -10.17 8.09 -8.48
N LEU A 104 -10.92 8.05 -7.38
CA LEU A 104 -10.33 7.87 -6.05
C LEU A 104 -9.66 6.48 -5.90
N ILE A 105 -10.24 5.42 -6.48
CA ILE A 105 -9.63 4.08 -6.53
C ILE A 105 -8.33 4.10 -7.33
N LEU A 106 -8.30 4.80 -8.47
CA LEU A 106 -7.08 4.93 -9.29
C LEU A 106 -5.98 5.70 -8.53
N ALA A 107 -6.33 6.80 -7.86
CA ALA A 107 -5.38 7.54 -7.02
C ALA A 107 -4.86 6.71 -5.84
N TYR A 108 -5.72 5.90 -5.23
CA TYR A 108 -5.32 4.92 -4.23
C TYR A 108 -4.31 3.91 -4.78
N LEU A 109 -4.58 3.32 -5.95
CA LEU A 109 -3.69 2.33 -6.57
C LEU A 109 -2.32 2.93 -6.94
N ASP A 110 -2.30 4.15 -7.46
CA ASP A 110 -1.06 4.87 -7.77
C ASP A 110 -0.20 5.12 -6.52
N HIS A 111 -0.84 5.54 -5.43
CA HIS A 111 -0.17 5.68 -4.13
C HIS A 111 0.37 4.33 -3.63
N MET A 112 -0.45 3.27 -3.69
CA MET A 112 -0.02 1.93 -3.29
C MET A 112 1.10 1.39 -4.17
N GLN A 113 1.17 1.77 -5.45
CA GLN A 113 2.23 1.36 -6.38
C GLN A 113 3.55 1.96 -5.94
N THR A 114 3.58 3.27 -5.72
CA THR A 114 4.76 3.98 -5.22
C THR A 114 5.30 3.33 -3.95
N MET A 115 4.43 3.09 -2.97
CA MET A 115 4.82 2.46 -1.69
C MET A 115 5.27 1.01 -1.84
N SER A 116 4.62 0.23 -2.71
CA SER A 116 4.95 -1.18 -2.90
C SER A 116 6.25 -1.37 -3.67
N LEU A 117 6.53 -0.53 -4.67
CA LEU A 117 7.80 -0.55 -5.39
C LEU A 117 8.95 -0.05 -4.52
N ALA A 118 8.76 1.01 -3.74
CA ALA A 118 9.75 1.48 -2.78
C ALA A 118 10.20 0.38 -1.81
N ARG A 119 9.25 -0.42 -1.29
CA ARG A 119 9.57 -1.57 -0.43
C ARG A 119 10.42 -2.63 -1.12
N ILE A 120 10.19 -2.89 -2.40
CA ILE A 120 11.00 -3.84 -3.18
C ILE A 120 12.41 -3.25 -3.38
N ASP A 121 12.49 -1.98 -3.73
CA ASP A 121 13.76 -1.27 -3.95
C ASP A 121 14.59 -1.20 -2.66
N GLU A 122 13.94 -1.01 -1.50
CA GLU A 122 14.56 -1.10 -0.17
C GLU A 122 15.10 -2.51 0.12
N SER A 123 14.35 -3.57 -0.19
CA SER A 123 14.84 -4.95 -0.07
C SER A 123 16.07 -5.20 -0.94
N ILE A 124 16.07 -4.70 -2.17
CA ILE A 124 17.19 -4.81 -3.11
C ILE A 124 18.42 -4.05 -2.60
N ALA A 125 18.22 -2.85 -2.03
CA ALA A 125 19.30 -2.00 -1.54
C ALA A 125 20.08 -2.64 -0.37
N LYS A 126 19.42 -3.47 0.46
CA LYS A 126 20.06 -4.16 1.60
C LYS A 126 21.20 -5.11 1.20
N ARG A 127 21.24 -5.58 -0.05
CA ARG A 127 22.24 -6.55 -0.57
C ARG A 127 22.92 -6.03 -1.84
N ALA A 128 23.24 -4.74 -1.87
CA ALA A 128 23.82 -4.08 -3.03
C ALA A 128 25.03 -4.85 -3.60
N GLY A 129 25.02 -5.11 -4.91
CA GLY A 129 26.08 -5.83 -5.61
C GLY A 129 25.97 -7.36 -5.56
N GLU A 130 24.98 -7.91 -4.85
CA GLU A 130 24.77 -9.36 -4.73
C GLU A 130 23.42 -9.78 -5.34
N PRO A 131 23.26 -9.84 -6.68
CA PRO A 131 21.94 -9.98 -7.33
C PRO A 131 21.12 -11.19 -6.89
N ARG A 132 21.78 -12.34 -6.63
CA ARG A 132 21.12 -13.52 -6.06
C ARG A 132 20.57 -13.26 -4.65
N ALA A 133 21.35 -12.60 -3.80
CA ALA A 133 20.94 -12.24 -2.45
C ALA A 133 19.87 -11.13 -2.45
N GLN A 134 19.91 -10.21 -3.42
CA GLN A 134 18.88 -9.17 -3.62
C GLN A 134 17.52 -9.79 -3.95
N MET A 135 17.47 -10.76 -4.88
CA MET A 135 16.24 -11.50 -5.17
C MET A 135 15.70 -12.19 -3.93
N LEU A 136 16.56 -12.88 -3.17
CA LEU A 136 16.17 -13.56 -1.94
C LEU A 136 15.67 -12.58 -0.86
N GLN A 137 16.29 -11.40 -0.73
CA GLN A 137 15.95 -10.42 0.30
C GLN A 137 14.51 -9.91 0.17
N ILE A 138 13.98 -9.80 -1.05
CA ILE A 138 12.57 -9.45 -1.29
C ILE A 138 11.63 -10.43 -0.58
N PHE A 139 11.93 -11.73 -0.63
CA PHE A 139 11.13 -12.78 0.01
C PHE A 139 11.34 -12.86 1.52
N VAL A 140 12.55 -12.57 2.00
CA VAL A 140 12.83 -12.44 3.45
C VAL A 140 11.97 -11.32 4.05
N ASP A 141 12.02 -10.13 3.45
CA ASP A 141 11.26 -8.97 3.93
C ASP A 141 9.74 -9.18 3.78
N LEU A 142 9.30 -9.84 2.70
CA LEU A 142 7.89 -10.18 2.55
C LEU A 142 7.44 -11.18 3.61
N SER A 143 8.21 -12.23 3.89
CA SER A 143 7.90 -13.20 4.94
C SER A 143 7.76 -12.54 6.31
N GLU A 144 8.67 -11.61 6.64
CA GLU A 144 8.61 -10.87 7.90
C GLU A 144 7.35 -9.97 7.95
N ARG A 145 7.13 -9.16 6.91
CA ARG A 145 5.98 -8.25 6.84
C ARG A 145 4.65 -8.99 6.85
N ALA A 146 4.55 -10.10 6.11
CA ALA A 146 3.35 -10.92 6.06
C ALA A 146 3.05 -11.64 7.38
N SER A 147 4.04 -11.74 8.27
CA SER A 147 3.89 -12.29 9.61
C SER A 147 3.52 -11.26 10.67
N LYS A 148 3.22 -10.01 10.29
CA LYS A 148 2.77 -8.96 11.22
C LYS A 148 1.24 -8.95 11.33
N PRO A 149 0.68 -8.69 12.53
CA PRO A 149 -0.76 -8.43 12.69
C PRO A 149 -1.24 -7.33 11.75
N GLY A 150 -2.45 -7.46 11.21
CA GLY A 150 -3.04 -6.45 10.31
C GLY A 150 -2.55 -6.49 8.86
N TYR A 151 -1.66 -7.43 8.50
CA TYR A 151 -1.21 -7.56 7.11
C TYR A 151 -2.34 -8.01 6.17
N ARG A 152 -2.63 -7.21 5.14
CA ARG A 152 -3.72 -7.45 4.16
C ARG A 152 -3.20 -7.77 2.75
N GLY A 153 -2.15 -8.60 2.67
CA GLY A 153 -1.67 -9.13 1.40
C GLY A 153 -1.18 -8.05 0.43
N CYS A 154 -1.38 -8.28 -0.87
CA CYS A 154 -1.06 -7.31 -1.91
C CYS A 154 -2.30 -6.49 -2.28
N PRO A 155 -2.25 -5.14 -2.21
CA PRO A 155 -3.38 -4.28 -2.59
C PRO A 155 -3.85 -4.55 -4.03
N PHE A 156 -2.92 -4.85 -4.94
CA PHE A 156 -3.22 -5.11 -6.34
C PHE A 156 -3.93 -6.43 -6.59
N VAL A 157 -3.58 -7.49 -5.85
CA VAL A 157 -4.27 -8.79 -5.93
C VAL A 157 -5.70 -8.66 -5.40
N ASN A 158 -5.87 -7.95 -4.29
CA ASN A 158 -7.19 -7.71 -3.70
C ASN A 158 -8.09 -6.95 -4.69
N VAL A 159 -7.56 -5.89 -5.32
CA VAL A 159 -8.30 -5.14 -6.35
C VAL A 159 -8.58 -6.02 -7.58
N ALA A 160 -7.63 -6.84 -8.02
CA ALA A 160 -7.86 -7.73 -9.16
C ALA A 160 -9.00 -8.73 -8.90
N ALA A 161 -9.10 -9.25 -7.68
CA ALA A 161 -10.18 -10.14 -7.27
C ALA A 161 -11.55 -9.44 -7.27
N GLU A 162 -11.59 -8.14 -6.97
CA GLU A 162 -12.83 -7.35 -6.98
C GLU A 162 -13.25 -6.90 -8.40
N PHE A 163 -12.32 -6.72 -9.34
CA PHE A 163 -12.60 -6.21 -10.69
C PHE A 163 -12.33 -7.28 -11.76
N PRO A 164 -13.33 -8.05 -12.24
CA PRO A 164 -13.09 -9.15 -13.17
C PRO A 164 -12.75 -8.69 -14.61
N ASP A 165 -13.21 -7.52 -15.04
CA ASP A 165 -13.01 -7.02 -16.41
C ASP A 165 -11.55 -6.54 -16.61
N PRO A 166 -10.74 -7.19 -17.46
CA PRO A 166 -9.36 -6.78 -17.72
C PRO A 166 -9.25 -5.41 -18.42
N ALA A 167 -10.29 -4.92 -19.08
CA ALA A 167 -10.29 -3.62 -19.74
C ALA A 167 -10.45 -2.45 -18.75
N HIS A 168 -10.92 -2.72 -17.53
CA HIS A 168 -11.13 -1.72 -16.48
C HIS A 168 -9.82 -1.02 -16.10
N ALA A 169 -9.87 0.31 -15.87
CA ALA A 169 -8.68 1.11 -15.57
C ALA A 169 -7.90 0.61 -14.34
N ALA A 170 -8.61 0.21 -13.28
CA ALA A 170 -7.98 -0.40 -12.08
C ALA A 170 -7.21 -1.69 -12.42
N ARG A 171 -7.73 -2.51 -13.36
CA ARG A 171 -7.05 -3.75 -13.78
C ARG A 171 -5.80 -3.47 -14.61
N LYS A 172 -5.80 -2.41 -15.43
CA LYS A 172 -4.61 -1.94 -16.13
C LYS A 172 -3.52 -1.49 -15.16
N LEU A 173 -3.86 -0.75 -14.10
CA LEU A 173 -2.89 -0.37 -13.05
C LEU A 173 -2.32 -1.58 -12.32
N VAL A 174 -3.14 -2.59 -12.02
CA VAL A 174 -2.65 -3.86 -11.45
C VAL A 174 -1.60 -4.50 -12.36
N VAL A 175 -1.91 -4.65 -13.65
CA VAL A 175 -0.98 -5.26 -14.62
C VAL A 175 0.31 -4.45 -14.72
N ASN A 176 0.22 -3.11 -14.76
CA ASN A 176 1.39 -2.22 -14.81
C ASN A 176 2.29 -2.40 -13.58
N TYR A 177 1.72 -2.44 -12.38
CA TYR A 177 2.49 -2.71 -11.16
C TYR A 177 3.19 -4.08 -11.22
N LYS A 178 2.50 -5.13 -11.68
CA LYS A 178 3.12 -6.46 -11.80
C LYS A 178 4.26 -6.48 -12.84
N ALA A 179 4.11 -5.74 -13.94
CA ALA A 179 5.16 -5.58 -14.93
C ALA A 179 6.42 -4.89 -14.34
N GLU A 180 6.25 -3.86 -13.51
CA GLU A 180 7.35 -3.19 -12.79
C GLU A 180 8.11 -4.13 -11.84
N VAL A 181 7.40 -5.07 -11.19
CA VAL A 181 8.01 -6.11 -10.34
C VAL A 181 8.78 -7.12 -11.19
N VAL A 182 8.19 -7.60 -12.29
CA VAL A 182 8.82 -8.51 -13.25
C VAL A 182 10.10 -7.89 -13.84
N GLN A 183 10.09 -6.59 -14.16
CA GLN A 183 11.26 -5.88 -14.65
C GLN A 183 12.41 -5.87 -13.64
N ARG A 184 12.12 -5.64 -12.35
CA ARG A 184 13.13 -5.68 -11.27
C ARG A 184 13.73 -7.07 -11.12
N PHE A 185 12.92 -8.13 -11.09
CA PHE A 185 13.43 -9.50 -11.07
C PHE A 185 14.26 -9.82 -12.32
N THR A 186 13.82 -9.40 -13.49
CA THR A 186 14.55 -9.59 -14.75
C THR A 186 15.91 -8.90 -14.73
N ALA A 187 15.98 -7.68 -14.22
CA ALA A 187 17.24 -6.94 -14.06
C ALA A 187 18.20 -7.67 -13.12
N LEU A 188 17.72 -8.16 -11.97
CA LEU A 188 18.52 -8.91 -11.01
C LEU A 188 18.99 -10.26 -11.56
N ALA A 189 18.11 -11.00 -12.24
CA ALA A 189 18.44 -12.29 -12.86
C ALA A 189 19.51 -12.12 -13.96
N THR A 190 19.36 -11.11 -14.81
CA THR A 190 20.37 -10.73 -15.81
C THR A 190 21.70 -10.34 -15.16
N ALA A 191 21.66 -9.50 -14.11
CA ALA A 191 22.85 -9.11 -13.36
C ALA A 191 23.54 -10.30 -12.65
N ALA A 192 22.79 -11.37 -12.33
CA ALA A 192 23.32 -12.62 -11.80
C ALA A 192 23.96 -13.52 -12.87
N GLY A 193 23.95 -13.11 -14.14
CA GLY A 193 24.59 -13.81 -15.26
C GLY A 193 23.67 -14.67 -16.11
N LEU A 194 22.35 -14.67 -15.86
CA LEU A 194 21.41 -15.47 -16.65
C LEU A 194 21.19 -14.87 -18.05
N GLN A 195 21.40 -15.69 -19.08
CA GLN A 195 21.09 -15.32 -20.47
C GLN A 195 19.60 -15.45 -20.78
N LYS A 196 18.90 -16.36 -20.08
CA LYS A 196 17.46 -16.60 -20.19
C LYS A 196 16.80 -16.42 -18.83
N PRO A 197 16.52 -15.18 -18.40
CA PRO A 197 16.01 -14.92 -17.05
C PRO A 197 14.55 -15.33 -16.86
N ALA A 198 13.76 -15.46 -17.94
CA ALA A 198 12.31 -15.60 -17.87
C ALA A 198 11.82 -16.75 -16.98
N PRO A 199 12.33 -18.00 -17.07
CA PRO A 199 11.82 -19.10 -16.24
C PRO A 199 12.01 -18.86 -14.73
N LEU A 200 13.15 -18.29 -14.33
CA LEU A 200 13.36 -17.89 -12.93
C LEU A 200 12.42 -16.74 -12.54
N VAL A 201 12.31 -15.71 -13.38
CA VAL A 201 11.45 -14.54 -13.10
C VAL A 201 9.98 -14.96 -12.95
N ASP A 202 9.50 -15.86 -13.79
CA ASP A 202 8.13 -16.39 -13.74
C ASP A 202 7.90 -17.20 -12.46
N ALA A 203 8.86 -18.08 -12.09
CA ALA A 203 8.78 -18.83 -10.85
C ALA A 203 8.78 -17.93 -9.61
N LEU A 204 9.65 -16.90 -9.58
CA LEU A 204 9.69 -15.91 -8.50
C LEU A 204 8.40 -15.09 -8.42
N SER A 205 7.85 -14.69 -9.58
CA SER A 205 6.58 -13.97 -9.64
C SER A 205 5.43 -14.83 -9.13
N LEU A 206 5.39 -16.10 -9.51
CA LEU A 206 4.36 -17.04 -9.06
C LEU A 206 4.39 -17.24 -7.53
N ILE A 207 5.57 -17.47 -6.94
CA ILE A 207 5.66 -17.64 -5.48
C ILE A 207 5.40 -16.33 -4.72
N LEU A 208 5.66 -15.18 -5.34
CA LEU A 208 5.31 -13.87 -4.77
C LEU A 208 3.78 -13.73 -4.66
N GLU A 209 3.03 -14.06 -5.71
CA GLU A 209 1.56 -14.11 -5.65
C GLU A 209 1.06 -15.12 -4.62
N GLY A 210 1.67 -16.30 -4.58
CA GLY A 210 1.37 -17.35 -3.62
C GLY A 210 1.54 -16.88 -2.17
N ALA A 211 2.62 -16.15 -1.88
CA ALA A 211 2.86 -15.58 -0.56
C ALA A 211 1.78 -14.55 -0.16
N TYR A 212 1.37 -13.68 -1.09
CA TYR A 212 0.29 -12.73 -0.83
C TYR A 212 -1.03 -13.44 -0.54
N ALA A 213 -1.41 -14.43 -1.34
CA ALA A 213 -2.64 -15.20 -1.12
C ALA A 213 -2.59 -16.03 0.17
N ALA A 214 -1.46 -16.68 0.46
CA ALA A 214 -1.25 -17.46 1.68
C ALA A 214 -1.38 -16.58 2.93
N SER A 215 -0.90 -15.34 2.88
CA SER A 215 -1.01 -14.41 4.00
C SER A 215 -2.46 -14.07 4.36
N GLN A 216 -3.34 -14.02 3.35
CA GLN A 216 -4.77 -13.78 3.55
C GLN A 216 -5.51 -15.03 4.03
N THR A 217 -5.08 -16.20 3.57
CA THR A 217 -5.78 -17.47 3.83
C THR A 217 -5.41 -18.05 5.20
N PHE A 218 -4.12 -18.08 5.52
CA PHE A 218 -3.61 -18.76 6.72
C PHE A 218 -3.31 -17.80 7.87
N GLY A 219 -3.28 -16.49 7.61
CA GLY A 219 -3.05 -15.48 8.62
C GLY A 219 -1.62 -15.40 9.13
N VAL A 220 -1.49 -14.62 10.20
CA VAL A 220 -0.24 -14.10 10.76
C VAL A 220 0.65 -15.22 11.28
N GLY A 221 1.91 -15.22 10.85
CA GLY A 221 2.92 -16.16 11.35
C GLY A 221 2.64 -17.62 10.98
N SER A 222 1.82 -17.88 9.97
CA SER A 222 1.49 -19.23 9.53
C SER A 222 2.70 -19.98 8.91
N PRO A 223 2.76 -21.33 9.02
CA PRO A 223 3.87 -22.11 8.46
C PRO A 223 4.15 -21.87 6.97
N PRO A 224 3.15 -21.71 6.07
CA PRO A 224 3.39 -21.42 4.66
C PRO A 224 4.12 -20.10 4.41
N LEU A 225 3.94 -19.10 5.28
CA LEU A 225 4.68 -17.85 5.17
C LEU A 225 6.13 -18.00 5.66
N ARG A 226 6.35 -18.71 6.77
CA ARG A 226 7.69 -18.86 7.37
C ARG A 226 8.67 -19.60 6.46
N ILE A 227 8.19 -20.51 5.62
CA ILE A 227 9.04 -21.27 4.69
C ILE A 227 9.38 -20.49 3.41
N LEU A 228 8.72 -19.34 3.16
CA LEU A 228 8.88 -18.57 1.93
C LEU A 228 10.35 -18.27 1.57
N PRO A 229 11.22 -17.80 2.49
CA PRO A 229 12.61 -17.53 2.13
C PRO A 229 13.39 -18.80 1.75
N ALA A 230 13.08 -19.94 2.37
CA ALA A 230 13.72 -21.21 2.04
C ALA A 230 13.26 -21.71 0.66
N VAL A 231 11.99 -21.58 0.33
CA VAL A 231 11.45 -21.90 -1.00
C VAL A 231 12.06 -21.00 -2.07
N ALA A 232 12.08 -19.69 -1.84
CA ALA A 232 12.66 -18.73 -2.77
C ALA A 232 14.14 -19.02 -3.03
N ARG A 233 14.91 -19.35 -1.98
CA ARG A 233 16.32 -19.74 -2.14
C ARG A 233 16.48 -20.93 -3.08
N ARG A 234 15.69 -22.00 -2.89
CA ARG A 234 15.74 -23.20 -3.74
C ARG A 234 15.39 -22.90 -5.19
N ILE A 235 14.38 -22.06 -5.42
CA ILE A 235 13.98 -21.63 -6.77
C ILE A 235 15.10 -20.82 -7.43
N ILE A 236 15.74 -19.90 -6.69
CA ILE A 236 16.89 -19.14 -7.20
C ILE A 236 18.03 -20.09 -7.55
N GLU A 237 18.39 -21.03 -6.67
CA GLU A 237 19.44 -22.02 -6.91
C GLU A 237 19.15 -22.85 -8.19
N ALA A 238 17.94 -23.40 -8.32
CA ALA A 238 17.52 -24.15 -9.50
C ALA A 238 17.54 -23.29 -10.79
N GLY A 239 17.05 -22.05 -10.72
CA GLY A 239 17.09 -21.12 -11.85
C GLY A 239 18.52 -20.77 -12.27
N MET A 240 19.43 -20.56 -11.30
CA MET A 240 20.85 -20.33 -11.60
C MET A 240 21.55 -21.56 -12.19
N ALA A 241 21.05 -22.77 -11.91
CA ALA A 241 21.52 -24.02 -12.47
C ALA A 241 20.89 -24.36 -13.84
N GLY A 242 19.89 -23.58 -14.30
CA GLY A 242 19.16 -23.84 -15.55
C GLY A 242 18.14 -24.98 -15.45
N GLU A 243 17.75 -25.37 -14.24
CA GLU A 243 16.85 -26.50 -13.99
C GLU A 243 15.36 -26.14 -14.14
N LEU A 244 15.04 -24.85 -14.24
CA LEU A 244 13.68 -24.35 -14.44
C LEU A 244 13.26 -24.34 -15.92
N ASP A 245 14.17 -24.68 -16.85
CA ASP A 245 13.91 -24.74 -18.30
C ASP A 245 13.11 -26.00 -18.72
N ALA A 246 12.30 -26.58 -17.81
CA ALA A 246 11.60 -27.82 -18.06
C ALA A 246 10.27 -27.61 -18.81
N ALA A 247 10.32 -28.00 -20.10
CA ALA A 247 9.28 -28.20 -21.13
C ALA A 247 9.10 -27.07 -22.14
#